data_AF-A0A957GMK5-F1
#
_entry.id   AF-A0A957GMK5-F1
#
_cell.length_a   1.000
_cell.length_b   1.000
_cell.length_c   1.000
_cell.angle_alpha   90.00
_cell.angle_beta   90.00
_cell.angle_gamma   90.00
#
_symmetry.space_group_name_H-M   'P 1'
#
loop_
_entity.id
_entity.type
_entity.pdbx_description
1 polymer ?
#
loop_
_entity_poly.entity_id
_entity_poly.type
_entity_poly.pdbx_seq_one_letter_code
_entity_poly.pdbx_strand_id
1 'polypeptide(L)'
;DINYSVWGIGDWGLEINTGSQSPISNHCWWLACKLQSISNATPSLTALGHLNNTIGLEMTNMTDGLTVGMAPSIIKCMVTQTKADLRLQAIKQLCQCYHVVVLYVFGSQATAVYEWATTNKAVTLQAGHDVDIGIKVQRGHQLTPWQKVAFAQAMEEMLAVSRVDLVSLDDADPFLAANIIRGERLYAADSYVADEYELYVLRRAGDLAPFEKARLKMILEGQHK
;
A
#
# COMPACT_ATOMS: atom_id res chain seq x y z
N ASP A 1 -32.17 1.70 -23.36
CA ASP A 1 -32.97 0.83 -22.47
C ASP A 1 -32.17 -0.38 -22.04
N ILE A 2 -31.58 -0.33 -20.85
CA ILE A 2 -30.96 -1.49 -20.20
C ILE A 2 -31.53 -1.55 -18.79
N ASN A 3 -32.38 -2.54 -18.55
CA ASN A 3 -32.96 -2.86 -17.26
C ASN A 3 -31.90 -3.53 -16.38
N TYR A 4 -31.68 -3.02 -15.16
CA TYR A 4 -30.97 -3.75 -14.12
C TYR A 4 -32.00 -4.35 -13.16
N SER A 5 -32.19 -5.67 -13.22
CA SER A 5 -32.86 -6.42 -12.17
C SER A 5 -31.82 -6.92 -11.17
N VAL A 6 -31.91 -6.43 -9.93
CA VAL A 6 -31.15 -6.95 -8.78
C VAL A 6 -31.80 -8.25 -8.33
N TRP A 7 -31.04 -9.34 -8.33
CA TRP A 7 -31.40 -10.60 -7.66
C TRP A 7 -30.43 -10.87 -6.52
N GLY A 8 -30.96 -11.50 -5.47
CA GLY A 8 -30.49 -11.43 -4.09
C GLY A 8 -29.18 -12.15 -3.78
N ILE A 9 -28.71 -11.86 -2.55
CA ILE A 9 -27.50 -12.36 -1.92
C ILE A 9 -27.70 -13.84 -1.57
N GLY A 10 -26.93 -14.70 -2.23
CA GLY A 10 -26.67 -16.07 -1.81
C GLY A 10 -25.21 -16.19 -1.39
N ASP A 11 -24.99 -16.85 -0.26
CA ASP A 11 -23.69 -17.32 0.24
C ASP A 11 -22.99 -18.18 -0.83
N TRP A 12 -21.66 -18.26 -0.79
CA TRP A 12 -20.71 -18.92 -1.72
C TRP A 12 -20.09 -18.04 -2.83
N GLY A 13 -18.80 -17.73 -2.63
CA GLY A 13 -17.75 -17.62 -3.65
C GLY A 13 -18.00 -16.74 -4.88
N LEU A 14 -17.36 -15.57 -4.94
CA LEU A 14 -17.28 -14.76 -6.16
C LEU A 14 -16.34 -15.44 -7.18
N GLU A 15 -16.86 -16.40 -7.95
CA GLU A 15 -16.24 -16.84 -9.21
C GLU A 15 -16.71 -15.91 -10.33
N ILE A 16 -15.87 -14.95 -10.70
CA ILE A 16 -16.13 -14.09 -11.84
C ILE A 16 -15.77 -14.87 -13.10
N ASN A 17 -16.73 -15.55 -13.70
CA ASN A 17 -16.56 -16.17 -15.00
C ASN A 17 -16.64 -15.08 -16.08
N THR A 18 -15.49 -14.51 -16.46
CA THR A 18 -15.39 -13.59 -17.60
C THR A 18 -15.19 -14.37 -18.90
N GLY A 19 -16.27 -15.02 -19.34
CA GLY A 19 -16.41 -15.31 -20.76
C GLY A 19 -16.41 -13.98 -21.53
N SER A 20 -15.51 -13.85 -22.51
CA SER A 20 -15.27 -12.66 -23.36
C SER A 20 -14.39 -11.55 -22.73
N GLN A 21 -13.13 -11.53 -23.20
CA GLN A 21 -12.19 -10.43 -23.06
C GLN A 21 -12.79 -9.11 -23.58
N SER A 22 -13.14 -8.20 -22.67
CA SER A 22 -13.29 -6.78 -22.97
C SER A 22 -12.68 -5.95 -21.83
N PRO A 23 -12.00 -4.83 -22.12
CA PRO A 23 -11.25 -4.09 -21.13
C PRO A 23 -12.21 -3.29 -20.26
N ILE A 24 -12.45 -3.78 -19.05
CA ILE A 24 -13.10 -3.02 -17.97
C ILE A 24 -12.23 -1.77 -17.74
N SER A 25 -12.81 -0.57 -17.81
CA SER A 25 -12.08 0.69 -17.70
C SER A 25 -11.33 0.79 -16.35
N ASN A 26 -10.13 1.37 -16.36
CA ASN A 26 -9.21 1.41 -15.22
C ASN A 26 -9.81 2.06 -13.95
N HIS A 27 -10.77 2.97 -14.14
CA HIS A 27 -11.54 3.58 -13.05
C HIS A 27 -12.38 2.52 -12.30
N CYS A 28 -12.90 1.51 -13.00
CA CYS A 28 -13.66 0.41 -12.41
C CYS A 28 -12.78 -0.61 -11.68
N TRP A 29 -11.54 -0.86 -12.14
CA TRP A 29 -10.61 -1.75 -11.41
C TRP A 29 -10.08 -1.10 -10.13
N TRP A 30 -9.68 0.17 -10.20
CA TRP A 30 -9.32 0.93 -9.01
C TRP A 30 -10.50 1.11 -8.05
N LEU A 31 -11.72 1.40 -8.55
CA LEU A 31 -12.91 1.40 -7.69
C LEU A 31 -13.23 0.03 -7.13
N ALA A 32 -13.06 -1.06 -7.88
CA ALA A 32 -13.28 -2.41 -7.37
C ALA A 32 -12.31 -2.73 -6.23
N CYS A 33 -11.01 -2.42 -6.40
CA CYS A 33 -10.01 -2.54 -5.34
C CYS A 33 -10.34 -1.63 -4.14
N LYS A 34 -10.80 -0.39 -4.39
CA LYS A 34 -11.20 0.56 -3.34
C LYS A 34 -12.48 0.11 -2.62
N LEU A 35 -13.45 -0.48 -3.32
CA LEU A 35 -14.66 -1.04 -2.73
C LEU A 35 -14.34 -2.30 -1.92
N GLN A 36 -13.42 -3.16 -2.41
CA GLN A 36 -12.89 -4.29 -1.66
C GLN A 36 -12.15 -3.83 -0.37
N SER A 37 -11.47 -2.67 -0.43
CA SER A 37 -10.82 -2.07 0.75
C SER A 37 -11.83 -1.62 1.82
N ILE A 38 -12.99 -1.12 1.40
CA ILE A 38 -14.07 -0.68 2.28
C ILE A 38 -14.81 -1.90 2.87
N SER A 39 -15.05 -2.95 2.07
CA SER A 39 -15.71 -4.17 2.54
C SER A 39 -14.85 -4.96 3.55
N ASN A 40 -13.53 -4.97 3.38
CA ASN A 40 -12.61 -5.64 4.31
C ASN A 40 -12.35 -4.82 5.60
N ALA A 41 -12.76 -3.54 5.63
CA ALA A 41 -12.71 -2.68 6.81
C ALA A 41 -14.01 -2.71 7.63
N THR A 42 -15.03 -3.43 7.18
CA THR A 42 -16.30 -3.62 7.91
C THR A 42 -16.40 -5.07 8.38
N PRO A 43 -16.20 -5.39 9.68
CA PRO A 43 -16.71 -6.64 10.20
C PRO A 43 -18.24 -6.53 10.17
N SER A 44 -18.87 -7.36 9.32
CA SER A 44 -20.29 -7.68 9.24
C SER A 44 -21.19 -7.02 10.29
N LEU A 45 -21.85 -5.91 9.93
CA LEU A 45 -23.05 -5.40 10.60
C LEU A 45 -24.27 -5.66 9.72
N THR A 46 -24.51 -6.92 9.40
CA THR A 46 -25.82 -7.42 8.97
C THR A 46 -26.44 -8.22 10.10
N ALA A 47 -26.61 -7.58 11.24
CA ALA A 47 -27.52 -7.99 12.31
C ALA A 47 -27.71 -6.81 13.27
N LEU A 48 -28.46 -5.80 12.86
CA LEU A 48 -29.27 -4.94 13.71
C LEU A 48 -30.10 -4.07 12.77
N GLY A 49 -31.30 -4.59 12.47
CA GLY A 49 -32.33 -3.83 11.78
C GLY A 49 -32.71 -2.59 12.59
N HIS A 50 -33.22 -1.60 11.86
CA HIS A 50 -34.09 -0.53 12.35
C HIS A 50 -33.86 -0.05 13.78
N LEU A 51 -33.18 1.09 13.92
CA LEU A 51 -33.60 2.26 14.71
C LEU A 51 -32.36 3.14 14.91
N ASN A 52 -32.23 4.19 14.10
CA ASN A 52 -31.43 5.35 14.47
C ASN A 52 -32.14 6.61 13.96
N ASN A 53 -33.26 6.88 14.60
CA ASN A 53 -33.72 8.23 14.81
C ASN A 53 -34.29 8.25 16.23
N THR A 54 -33.85 9.21 17.04
CA THR A 54 -34.11 9.35 18.48
C THR A 54 -33.19 8.50 19.36
N ILE A 55 -32.15 9.13 19.92
CA ILE A 55 -31.93 9.26 21.37
C ILE A 55 -30.74 10.22 21.50
N GLY A 56 -31.07 11.50 21.62
CA GLY A 56 -30.37 12.32 22.60
C GLY A 56 -31.03 12.06 23.95
N LEU A 57 -30.21 12.08 25.00
CA LEU A 57 -30.60 12.21 26.40
C LEU A 57 -31.37 11.01 27.01
N GLU A 58 -31.07 10.81 28.29
CA GLU A 58 -31.63 9.79 29.21
C GLU A 58 -31.13 8.36 29.01
N MET A 59 -30.27 7.93 29.93
CA MET A 59 -30.56 6.79 30.83
C MET A 59 -29.42 6.69 31.86
N THR A 60 -29.47 7.58 32.85
CA THR A 60 -29.02 7.27 34.20
C THR A 60 -30.00 6.27 34.83
N ASN A 61 -29.45 5.32 35.59
CA ASN A 61 -30.11 4.44 36.56
C ASN A 61 -30.83 3.21 35.99
N MET A 62 -30.09 2.10 35.92
CA MET A 62 -30.60 0.76 36.28
C MET A 62 -29.40 -0.20 36.40
N THR A 63 -28.65 -0.09 37.49
CA THR A 63 -27.68 -1.09 37.91
C THR A 63 -28.24 -1.81 39.13
N ASP A 64 -29.01 -2.87 38.90
CA ASP A 64 -29.28 -3.87 39.92
C ASP A 64 -29.34 -5.26 39.26
N GLY A 65 -28.41 -6.12 39.68
CA GLY A 65 -28.61 -7.57 39.67
C GLY A 65 -28.37 -8.31 38.36
N LEU A 66 -27.13 -8.34 37.86
CA LEU A 66 -26.50 -9.60 37.40
C LEU A 66 -24.98 -9.43 37.33
N THR A 67 -24.29 -9.91 38.37
CA THR A 67 -22.84 -10.06 38.39
C THR A 67 -22.41 -11.18 37.45
N VAL A 68 -22.23 -10.87 36.17
CA VAL A 68 -21.32 -11.62 35.30
C VAL A 68 -20.00 -10.87 35.31
N GLY A 69 -19.03 -11.41 36.04
CA GLY A 69 -17.66 -10.92 36.07
C GLY A 69 -17.02 -11.03 34.70
N MET A 70 -17.12 -9.97 33.90
CA MET A 70 -16.20 -9.70 32.80
C MET A 70 -15.65 -8.31 33.03
N ALA A 71 -14.34 -8.23 33.20
CA ALA A 71 -13.64 -6.98 33.47
C ALA A 71 -13.94 -5.94 32.36
N PRO A 72 -14.13 -4.65 32.69
CA PRO A 72 -14.31 -3.57 31.71
C PRO A 72 -13.16 -3.45 30.69
N SER A 73 -12.05 -4.15 30.92
CA SER A 73 -10.89 -4.23 30.04
C SER A 73 -11.11 -5.10 28.78
N ILE A 74 -12.12 -5.96 28.74
CA ILE A 74 -12.34 -6.86 27.59
C ILE A 74 -13.08 -6.15 26.44
N ILE A 75 -13.98 -5.20 26.73
CA ILE A 75 -14.78 -4.50 25.70
C ILE A 75 -14.00 -3.35 25.04
N LYS A 76 -12.91 -2.86 25.65
CA LYS A 76 -12.02 -1.86 25.03
C LYS A 76 -11.07 -2.44 23.97
N CYS A 77 -11.14 -3.75 23.71
CA CYS A 77 -10.33 -4.43 22.69
C CYS A 77 -10.97 -4.41 21.28
N MET A 78 -12.02 -3.61 21.08
CA MET A 78 -12.50 -3.27 19.73
C MET A 78 -11.69 -2.10 19.18
N VAL A 79 -10.54 -2.44 18.58
CA VAL A 79 -9.82 -1.71 17.52
C VAL A 79 -10.04 -0.19 17.50
N THR A 80 -9.29 0.54 18.31
CA THR A 80 -9.03 1.96 17.99
C THR A 80 -7.97 1.98 16.89
N GLN A 81 -8.40 1.85 15.63
CA GLN A 81 -7.51 2.01 14.48
C GLN A 81 -6.92 3.43 14.50
N THR A 82 -5.60 3.54 14.47
CA THR A 82 -4.94 4.84 14.34
C THR A 82 -4.86 5.27 12.87
N LYS A 83 -4.65 6.56 12.61
CA LYS A 83 -4.49 7.08 11.24
C LYS A 83 -3.28 6.46 10.52
N ALA A 84 -2.21 6.16 11.26
CA ALA A 84 -1.06 5.42 10.75
C ALA A 84 -1.44 4.00 10.32
N ASP A 85 -2.20 3.27 11.15
CA ASP A 85 -2.65 1.91 10.82
C ASP A 85 -3.49 1.88 9.55
N LEU A 86 -4.42 2.84 9.39
CA LEU A 86 -5.24 2.97 8.19
C LEU A 86 -4.41 3.23 6.93
N ARG A 87 -3.36 4.06 7.02
CA ARG A 87 -2.47 4.34 5.88
C ARG A 87 -1.65 3.12 5.49
N LEU A 88 -1.03 2.45 6.46
CA LEU A 88 -0.27 1.23 6.21
C LEU A 88 -1.16 0.10 5.67
N GLN A 89 -2.40 0.00 6.15
CA GLN A 89 -3.38 -0.95 5.62
C GLN A 89 -3.74 -0.63 4.17
N ALA A 90 -3.98 0.64 3.83
CA ALA A 90 -4.24 1.05 2.45
C ALA A 90 -3.05 0.77 1.52
N ILE A 91 -1.82 1.05 1.97
CA ILE A 91 -0.59 0.74 1.21
C ILE A 91 -0.49 -0.76 0.98
N LYS A 92 -0.71 -1.57 2.03
CA LYS A 92 -0.70 -3.03 1.94
C LYS A 92 -1.71 -3.54 0.92
N GLN A 93 -2.95 -3.05 0.96
CA GLN A 93 -4.00 -3.45 0.02
C GLN A 93 -3.64 -3.07 -1.41
N LEU A 94 -3.13 -1.85 -1.62
CA LEU A 94 -2.65 -1.43 -2.94
C LEU A 94 -1.54 -2.36 -3.43
N CYS A 95 -0.54 -2.67 -2.60
CA CYS A 95 0.55 -3.58 -2.97
C CYS A 95 0.02 -4.96 -3.36
N GLN A 96 -0.92 -5.51 -2.60
CA GLN A 96 -1.55 -6.81 -2.88
C GLN A 96 -2.29 -6.83 -4.22
N CYS A 97 -3.02 -5.76 -4.57
CA CYS A 97 -3.74 -5.67 -5.84
C CYS A 97 -2.83 -5.71 -7.07
N TYR A 98 -1.58 -5.28 -6.92
CA TYR A 98 -0.58 -5.22 -7.98
C TYR A 98 0.52 -6.29 -7.83
N HIS A 99 0.34 -7.28 -6.95
CA HIS A 99 1.34 -8.33 -6.66
C HIS A 99 2.73 -7.77 -6.29
N VAL A 100 2.76 -6.57 -5.69
CA VAL A 100 3.97 -6.00 -5.12
C VAL A 100 4.25 -6.76 -3.82
N VAL A 101 5.47 -7.27 -3.69
CA VAL A 101 5.93 -8.02 -2.51
C VAL A 101 6.77 -7.16 -1.58
N VAL A 102 7.41 -6.11 -2.08
CA VAL A 102 8.14 -5.14 -1.26
C VAL A 102 8.02 -3.74 -1.87
N LEU A 103 7.83 -2.73 -1.03
CA LEU A 103 7.78 -1.31 -1.43
C LEU A 103 8.72 -0.49 -0.54
N TYR A 104 9.56 0.30 -1.20
CA TYR A 104 10.49 1.25 -0.60
C TYR A 104 10.17 2.66 -1.08
N VAL A 105 10.48 3.64 -0.25
CA VAL A 105 10.57 5.05 -0.64
C VAL A 105 12.00 5.48 -0.46
N PHE A 106 12.57 6.14 -1.47
CA PHE A 106 13.95 6.56 -1.46
C PHE A 106 14.03 8.03 -1.93
N GLY A 107 15.25 8.53 -2.09
CA GLY A 107 15.46 9.93 -2.47
C GLY A 107 15.21 10.91 -1.33
N SER A 108 14.99 12.18 -1.70
CA SER A 108 14.99 13.31 -0.76
C SER A 108 13.82 13.31 0.23
N GLN A 109 12.70 12.69 -0.14
CA GLN A 109 11.45 12.69 0.63
C GLN A 109 11.20 11.40 1.41
N ALA A 110 12.13 10.44 1.36
CA ALA A 110 11.96 9.10 1.94
C ALA A 110 11.55 9.11 3.41
N THR A 111 12.31 9.82 4.25
CA THR A 111 12.04 9.92 5.69
C THR A 111 10.70 10.57 5.97
N ALA A 112 10.33 11.64 5.26
CA ALA A 112 9.06 12.33 5.44
C ALA A 112 7.87 11.43 5.08
N VAL A 113 7.98 10.66 4.00
CA VAL A 113 6.93 9.71 3.60
C VAL A 113 6.83 8.54 4.59
N TYR A 114 7.96 8.04 5.11
CA TYR A 114 7.96 7.00 6.13
C TYR A 114 7.33 7.48 7.45
N GLU A 115 7.68 8.66 7.92
CA GLU A 115 7.07 9.27 9.10
C GLU A 115 5.59 9.53 8.90
N TRP A 116 5.19 9.97 7.69
CA TRP A 116 3.79 10.07 7.33
C TRP A 116 3.12 8.71 7.46
N ALA A 117 3.65 7.64 6.86
CA ALA A 117 2.99 6.34 6.88
C ALA A 117 2.88 5.74 8.30
N THR A 118 3.92 5.88 9.12
CA THR A 118 4.06 5.14 10.38
C THR A 118 3.63 5.89 11.63
N THR A 119 3.53 7.23 11.59
CA THR A 119 3.23 8.04 12.78
C THR A 119 1.89 8.75 12.66
N ASN A 120 1.18 8.97 13.76
CA ASN A 120 -0.07 9.75 13.77
C ASN A 120 0.13 11.26 13.65
N LYS A 121 1.36 11.73 13.43
CA LYS A 121 1.68 13.15 13.33
C LYS A 121 1.22 13.71 11.99
N ALA A 122 0.89 15.01 11.98
CA ALA A 122 0.77 15.76 10.75
C ALA A 122 2.18 15.98 10.19
N VAL A 123 2.54 15.17 9.19
CA VAL A 123 3.79 15.32 8.43
C VAL A 123 3.45 16.03 7.13
N THR A 124 4.18 17.11 6.85
CA THR A 124 4.04 17.85 5.60
C THR A 124 5.13 17.38 4.64
N LEU A 125 4.73 16.81 3.51
CA LEU A 125 5.65 16.51 2.41
C LEU A 125 6.04 17.83 1.73
N GLN A 126 7.31 17.97 1.34
CA GLN A 126 7.75 19.20 0.65
C GLN A 126 7.02 19.34 -0.68
N ALA A 127 6.32 20.46 -0.87
CA ALA A 127 5.57 20.72 -2.10
C ALA A 127 6.52 20.89 -3.29
N GLY A 128 6.15 20.33 -4.45
CA GLY A 128 6.91 20.45 -5.70
C GLY A 128 8.09 19.48 -5.83
N HIS A 129 8.40 18.70 -4.80
CA HIS A 129 9.37 17.60 -4.87
C HIS A 129 8.65 16.31 -5.25
N ASP A 130 9.28 15.53 -6.13
CA ASP A 130 8.86 14.18 -6.45
C ASP A 130 9.13 13.21 -5.28
N VAL A 131 8.33 12.15 -5.25
CA VAL A 131 8.54 11.03 -4.33
C VAL A 131 9.02 9.83 -5.12
N ASP A 132 10.24 9.40 -4.86
CA ASP A 132 10.83 8.22 -5.50
C ASP A 132 10.38 6.93 -4.78
N ILE A 133 9.77 6.01 -5.51
CA ILE A 133 9.22 4.76 -4.97
C ILE A 133 9.81 3.57 -5.72
N GLY A 134 10.41 2.65 -4.96
CA GLY A 134 10.94 1.40 -5.49
C GLY A 134 10.03 0.23 -5.15
N ILE A 135 9.69 -0.60 -6.13
CA ILE A 135 8.85 -1.78 -5.91
C ILE A 135 9.53 -3.06 -6.39
N LYS A 136 9.32 -4.15 -5.65
CA LYS A 136 9.58 -5.51 -6.11
C LYS A 136 8.24 -6.21 -6.31
N VAL A 137 8.04 -6.81 -7.48
CA VAL A 137 6.87 -7.65 -7.74
C VAL A 137 7.18 -9.12 -7.49
N GLN A 138 6.14 -9.89 -7.20
CA GLN A 138 6.20 -11.33 -7.03
C GLN A 138 6.86 -11.98 -8.27
N ARG A 139 7.67 -13.03 -8.04
CA ARG A 139 8.28 -13.78 -9.13
C ARG A 139 7.21 -14.30 -10.11
N GLY A 140 7.52 -14.25 -11.40
CA GLY A 140 6.59 -14.63 -12.47
C GLY A 140 5.51 -13.58 -12.79
N HIS A 141 5.45 -12.48 -12.04
CA HIS A 141 4.57 -11.35 -12.33
C HIS A 141 5.40 -10.17 -12.82
N GLN A 142 4.83 -9.40 -13.75
CA GLN A 142 5.36 -8.13 -14.19
C GLN A 142 4.20 -7.14 -14.31
N LEU A 143 4.44 -5.89 -13.90
CA LEU A 143 3.48 -4.84 -14.17
C LEU A 143 3.63 -4.40 -15.62
N THR A 144 2.51 -4.38 -16.34
CA THR A 144 2.43 -3.69 -17.62
C THR A 144 2.74 -2.19 -17.42
N PRO A 145 3.20 -1.47 -18.46
CA PRO A 145 3.43 -0.03 -18.37
C PRO A 145 2.21 0.74 -17.81
N TRP A 146 1.00 0.34 -18.21
CA TRP A 146 -0.25 0.92 -17.74
C TRP A 146 -0.50 0.67 -16.25
N GLN A 147 -0.21 -0.53 -15.74
CA GLN A 147 -0.32 -0.83 -14.32
C GLN A 147 0.71 -0.07 -13.49
N LYS A 148 1.93 0.14 -14.02
CA LYS A 148 2.94 0.98 -13.36
C LYS A 148 2.43 2.42 -13.20
N VAL A 149 1.85 3.00 -14.25
CA VAL A 149 1.24 4.34 -14.20
C VAL A 149 0.08 4.39 -13.21
N ALA A 150 -0.83 3.41 -13.25
CA ALA A 150 -1.98 3.36 -12.33
C ALA A 150 -1.54 3.22 -10.87
N PHE A 151 -0.49 2.43 -10.60
CA PHE A 151 0.10 2.30 -9.27
C PHE A 151 0.70 3.63 -8.79
N ALA A 152 1.48 4.30 -9.64
CA ALA A 152 2.08 5.59 -9.32
C ALA A 152 1.00 6.65 -9.01
N GLN A 153 -0.05 6.75 -9.83
CA GLN A 153 -1.18 7.66 -9.60
C GLN A 153 -1.91 7.36 -8.29
N ALA A 154 -2.13 6.09 -7.97
CA ALA A 154 -2.74 5.72 -6.69
C ALA A 154 -1.86 6.16 -5.50
N MET A 155 -0.53 6.05 -5.62
CA MET A 155 0.39 6.56 -4.61
C MET A 155 0.39 8.09 -4.53
N GLU A 156 0.33 8.80 -5.66
CA GLU A 156 0.21 10.27 -5.71
C GLU A 156 -1.03 10.75 -4.94
N GLU A 157 -2.18 10.11 -5.20
CA GLU A 157 -3.43 10.42 -4.50
C GLU A 157 -3.34 10.11 -2.99
N MET A 158 -2.77 8.97 -2.62
CA MET A 158 -2.63 8.57 -1.21
C MET A 158 -1.70 9.51 -0.43
N LEU A 159 -0.60 9.93 -1.05
CA LEU A 159 0.40 10.81 -0.46
C LEU A 159 0.01 12.29 -0.59
N ALA A 160 -0.99 12.62 -1.42
CA ALA A 160 -1.34 13.98 -1.81
C ALA A 160 -0.14 14.77 -2.37
N VAL A 161 0.66 14.13 -3.23
CA VAL A 161 1.82 14.73 -3.92
C VAL A 161 1.55 14.89 -5.41
N SER A 162 2.30 15.78 -6.05
CA SER A 162 2.13 16.08 -7.47
C SER A 162 2.70 15.01 -8.40
N ARG A 163 3.71 14.26 -7.96
CA ARG A 163 4.44 13.31 -8.80
C ARG A 163 5.09 12.19 -7.98
N VAL A 164 4.92 10.95 -8.43
CA VAL A 164 5.63 9.77 -7.93
C VAL A 164 6.48 9.16 -9.05
N ASP A 165 7.76 8.95 -8.75
CA ASP A 165 8.69 8.24 -9.65
C ASP A 165 8.80 6.77 -9.24
N LEU A 166 8.06 5.94 -9.98
CA LEU A 166 8.00 4.50 -9.73
C LEU A 166 9.12 3.76 -10.47
N VAL A 167 9.98 3.10 -9.70
CA VAL A 167 11.05 2.24 -10.21
C VAL A 167 10.79 0.79 -9.83
N SER A 168 10.83 -0.12 -10.80
CA SER A 168 10.81 -1.55 -10.52
C SER A 168 12.23 -2.05 -10.24
N LEU A 169 12.41 -2.72 -9.11
CA LEU A 169 13.67 -3.35 -8.72
C LEU A 169 14.11 -4.47 -9.69
N ASP A 170 13.18 -5.01 -10.49
CA ASP A 170 13.49 -5.99 -11.54
C ASP A 170 14.16 -5.35 -12.77
N ASP A 171 13.88 -4.06 -13.01
CA ASP A 171 14.37 -3.30 -14.17
C ASP A 171 15.55 -2.37 -13.80
N ALA A 172 15.78 -2.14 -12.50
CA ALA A 172 16.80 -1.23 -12.01
C ALA A 172 18.21 -1.83 -12.13
N ASP A 173 19.19 -0.98 -12.47
CA ASP A 173 20.59 -1.38 -12.37
C ASP A 173 20.97 -1.65 -10.90
N PRO A 174 22.02 -2.46 -10.63
CA PRO A 174 22.35 -2.83 -9.26
C PRO A 174 22.69 -1.67 -8.32
N PHE A 175 23.20 -0.54 -8.82
CA PHE A 175 23.51 0.61 -7.98
C PHE A 175 22.24 1.41 -7.65
N LEU A 176 21.35 1.60 -8.62
CA LEU A 176 20.04 2.18 -8.36
C LEU A 176 19.23 1.29 -7.40
N ALA A 177 19.21 -0.02 -7.62
CA ALA A 177 18.58 -0.97 -6.71
C ALA A 177 19.17 -0.88 -5.29
N ALA A 178 20.50 -0.75 -5.16
CA ALA A 178 21.16 -0.56 -3.87
C ALA A 178 20.76 0.76 -3.19
N ASN A 179 20.56 1.84 -3.96
CA ASN A 179 20.05 3.10 -3.43
C ASN A 179 18.60 3.01 -2.97
N ILE A 180 17.76 2.28 -3.71
CA ILE A 180 16.35 2.04 -3.37
C ILE A 180 16.24 1.32 -2.03
N ILE A 181 16.96 0.21 -1.84
CA ILE A 181 16.87 -0.59 -0.62
C ILE A 181 17.49 0.09 0.61
N ARG A 182 18.31 1.13 0.41
CA ARG A 182 18.83 1.99 1.48
C ARG A 182 17.81 3.03 1.94
N GLY A 183 16.73 3.21 1.19
CA GLY A 183 15.59 4.03 1.58
C GLY A 183 14.75 3.37 2.66
N GLU A 184 13.55 3.90 2.84
CA GLU A 184 12.61 3.48 3.87
C GLU A 184 11.64 2.41 3.34
N ARG A 185 11.52 1.28 4.03
CA ARG A 185 10.62 0.19 3.64
C ARG A 185 9.22 0.41 4.21
N LEU A 186 8.24 0.64 3.34
CA LEU A 186 6.83 0.85 3.74
C LEU A 186 6.01 -0.44 3.78
N TYR A 187 6.37 -1.42 2.95
CA TYR A 187 5.63 -2.67 2.87
C TYR A 187 6.57 -3.82 2.52
N ALA A 188 6.36 -4.97 3.17
CA ALA A 188 6.92 -6.26 2.80
C ALA A 188 5.84 -7.33 3.04
N ALA A 189 5.57 -8.15 2.02
CA ALA A 189 4.68 -9.30 2.15
C ALA A 189 5.26 -10.35 3.09
N ASP A 190 6.59 -10.55 3.01
CA ASP A 190 7.40 -11.36 3.89
C ASP A 190 8.71 -10.60 4.15
N SER A 191 8.97 -10.24 5.41
CA SER A 191 10.15 -9.48 5.78
C SER A 191 11.45 -10.27 5.61
N TYR A 192 11.43 -11.58 5.83
CA TYR A 192 12.62 -12.42 5.68
C TYR A 192 13.04 -12.50 4.22
N VAL A 193 12.10 -12.71 3.31
CA VAL A 193 12.36 -12.72 1.86
C VAL A 193 12.83 -11.36 1.37
N ALA A 194 12.29 -10.27 1.93
CA ALA A 194 12.75 -8.92 1.62
C ALA A 194 14.22 -8.72 2.04
N ASP A 195 14.58 -9.12 3.27
CA ASP A 195 15.95 -9.01 3.78
C ASP A 195 16.95 -9.86 2.96
N GLU A 196 16.56 -11.06 2.55
CA GLU A 196 17.37 -11.89 1.63
C GLU A 196 17.60 -11.20 0.28
N TYR A 197 16.57 -10.55 -0.27
CA TYR A 197 16.67 -9.79 -1.51
C TYR A 197 17.58 -8.58 -1.36
N GLU A 198 17.49 -7.85 -0.26
CA GLU A 198 18.38 -6.71 0.05
C GLU A 198 19.84 -7.15 0.08
N LEU A 199 20.15 -8.26 0.76
CA LEU A 199 21.49 -8.84 0.79
C LEU A 199 21.98 -9.24 -0.61
N TYR A 200 21.10 -9.81 -1.44
CA TYR A 200 21.42 -10.13 -2.83
C TYR A 200 21.80 -8.88 -3.64
N VAL A 201 21.01 -7.81 -3.53
CA VAL A 201 21.27 -6.53 -4.23
C VAL A 201 22.58 -5.91 -3.76
N LEU A 202 22.84 -5.88 -2.46
CA LEU A 202 24.08 -5.34 -1.90
C LEU A 202 25.32 -6.11 -2.38
N ARG A 203 25.25 -7.45 -2.44
CA ARG A 203 26.32 -8.27 -3.00
C ARG A 203 26.57 -7.92 -4.47
N ARG A 204 25.50 -7.83 -5.27
CA ARG A 204 25.59 -7.54 -6.70
C ARG A 204 26.22 -6.16 -6.95
N ALA A 205 25.84 -5.15 -6.18
CA ALA A 205 26.43 -3.81 -6.26
C ALA A 205 27.91 -3.83 -5.83
N GLY A 206 28.26 -4.59 -4.79
CA GLY A 206 29.63 -4.77 -4.33
C GLY A 206 30.54 -5.40 -5.40
N ASP A 207 30.07 -6.45 -6.07
CA ASP A 207 30.79 -7.14 -7.14
C ASP A 207 31.08 -6.21 -8.34
N LEU A 208 30.16 -5.27 -8.61
CA LEU A 208 30.27 -4.34 -9.75
C LEU A 208 31.02 -3.04 -9.42
N ALA A 209 31.22 -2.73 -8.14
CA ALA A 209 31.86 -1.49 -7.69
C ALA A 209 33.24 -1.21 -8.31
N PRO A 210 34.13 -2.21 -8.52
CA PRO A 210 35.43 -1.96 -9.17
C PRO A 210 35.30 -1.49 -10.62
N PHE A 211 34.34 -2.06 -11.37
CA PHE A 211 34.11 -1.73 -12.77
C PHE A 211 33.53 -0.32 -12.92
N GLU A 212 32.61 0.06 -12.04
CA GLU A 212 32.04 1.42 -12.07
C GLU A 212 33.10 2.48 -11.73
N LYS A 213 33.99 2.21 -10.75
CA LYS A 213 35.13 3.10 -10.46
C LYS A 213 36.06 3.26 -11.66
N ALA A 214 36.37 2.16 -12.36
CA ALA A 214 37.21 2.20 -13.55
C ALA A 214 36.54 3.02 -14.68
N ARG A 215 35.24 2.84 -14.90
CA ARG A 215 34.46 3.60 -15.88
C ARG A 215 34.46 5.11 -15.56
N LEU A 216 34.16 5.49 -14.32
CA LEU A 216 34.15 6.89 -13.90
C LEU A 216 35.53 7.54 -14.06
N LYS A 217 36.59 6.81 -13.71
CA LYS A 217 37.97 7.27 -13.89
C LYS A 217 38.26 7.59 -15.36
N MET A 218 37.88 6.72 -16.30
CA MET A 218 38.08 6.96 -17.74
C MET A 218 37.29 8.18 -18.24
N ILE A 219 36.07 8.39 -17.76
CA ILE A 219 35.24 9.55 -18.14
C ILE A 219 35.87 10.86 -17.64
N LEU A 220 36.31 10.89 -16.38
CA LEU A 220 36.90 12.09 -15.77
C LEU A 220 38.28 12.40 -16.33
N GLU A 221 39.11 11.38 -16.62
CA GLU A 221 40.43 11.57 -17.22
C GLU A 221 40.36 11.91 -18.72
N GLY A 222 39.29 11.50 -19.41
CA GLY A 222 39.06 11.80 -20.83
C GLY A 222 38.60 13.23 -21.13
N GLN A 223 38.17 14.00 -20.12
CA GLN A 223 37.72 15.40 -20.27
C GLN A 223 38.84 16.44 -20.17
N HIS A 224 40.10 16.02 -20.04
CA HIS A 224 41.28 16.89 -19.90
C HIS A 224 42.21 16.93 -21.12
N LYS A 225 41.73 16.60 -22.33
CA LYS A 225 42.52 16.75 -23.57
C LYS A 225 41.94 17.79 -24.52
#